data_AF-A8WLY0-F1
#
_entry.id   AF-A8WLY0-F1
#
_cell.length_a   1.000
_cell.length_b   1.000
_cell.length_c   1.000
_cell.angle_alpha   90.00
_cell.angle_beta   90.00
_cell.angle_gamma   90.00
#
_symmetry.space_group_name_H-M   'P 1'
#
loop_
_entity.id
_entity.type
_entity.pdbx_description
1 polymer ?
#
loop_
_entity_poly.entity_id
_entity_poly.type
_entity_poly.pdbx_seq_one_letter_code
_entity_poly.pdbx_strand_id
1 'polypeptide(L)'
;ISESQNLRISESQNLRISESQNLRISESQNLRISESQNLRISESQNLRISESQNLRISESQNLRISESQNLRISESQNLRISESQNLRISESQNFRVSGFQNFSVSGFQNS
;
A
#
# COMPACT_ATOMS: atom_id res chain seq x y z
N ILE A 1 11.91 -5.06 -11.75
CA ILE A 1 12.63 -6.09 -10.95
C ILE A 1 11.75 -7.31 -10.94
N SER A 2 12.25 -8.43 -11.46
CA SER A 2 11.43 -9.63 -11.62
C SER A 2 11.21 -10.32 -10.28
N GLU A 3 12.27 -10.58 -9.52
CA GLU A 3 12.18 -11.24 -8.21
C GLU A 3 13.27 -10.70 -7.29
N SER A 4 12.97 -10.59 -5.99
CA SER A 4 13.97 -10.21 -5.00
C SER A 4 13.61 -10.73 -3.60
N GLN A 5 14.60 -11.29 -2.89
CA GLN A 5 14.42 -11.71 -1.50
C GLN A 5 14.37 -10.51 -0.56
N ASN A 6 15.31 -9.57 -0.72
CA ASN A 6 15.39 -8.35 0.07
C ASN A 6 15.75 -7.19 -0.85
N LEU A 7 14.91 -6.17 -0.87
CA LEU A 7 15.11 -5.00 -1.71
C LEU A 7 14.85 -3.73 -0.91
N ARG A 8 15.79 -2.80 -0.99
CA ARG A 8 15.69 -1.47 -0.39
C ARG A 8 15.92 -0.44 -1.48
N ILE A 9 14.97 0.47 -1.62
CA ILE A 9 15.02 1.55 -2.60
C ILE A 9 14.78 2.85 -1.86
N SER A 10 15.76 3.75 -1.90
CA SER A 10 15.62 5.05 -1.26
C SER A 10 14.66 5.92 -2.03
N GLU A 11 14.82 6.04 -3.35
CA GLU A 11 13.99 6.90 -4.18
C GLU A 11 13.82 6.26 -5.56
N SER A 12 12.66 6.46 -6.18
CA SER A 12 12.43 6.07 -7.56
C SER A 12 11.33 6.90 -8.22
N GLN A 13 11.54 7.28 -9.48
CA GLN A 13 10.50 7.96 -10.26
C GLN A 13 9.47 6.97 -10.80
N ASN A 14 9.93 5.84 -11.34
CA ASN A 14 9.07 4.78 -11.87
C ASN A 14 9.66 3.42 -11.49
N LEU A 15 8.90 2.63 -10.76
CA LEU A 15 9.35 1.34 -10.26
C LEU A 15 8.28 0.28 -10.48
N ARG A 16 8.70 -0.83 -11.09
CA ARG A 16 7.89 -2.03 -11.29
C ARG A 16 8.59 -3.23 -10.68
N ILE A 17 7.90 -3.91 -9.77
CA ILE A 17 8.39 -5.10 -9.09
C ILE A 17 7.35 -6.20 -9.32
N SER A 18 7.75 -7.32 -9.89
CA SER A 18 6.84 -8.45 -10.04
C SER A 18 6.68 -9.12 -8.69
N GLU A 19 7.78 -9.58 -8.07
CA GLU A 19 7.73 -10.27 -6.79
C GLU A 19 8.82 -9.78 -5.81
N SER A 20 8.49 -9.70 -4.53
CA SER A 20 9.47 -9.51 -3.47
C SER A 20 9.05 -10.07 -2.12
N GLN A 21 9.95 -10.80 -1.45
CA GLN A 21 9.70 -11.29 -0.10
C GLN A 21 9.74 -10.15 0.93
N ASN A 22 10.76 -9.29 0.88
CA ASN A 22 10.90 -8.13 1.74
C ASN A 22 11.28 -6.89 0.94
N LEU A 23 10.36 -5.92 0.87
CA LEU A 23 10.53 -4.70 0.13
C LEU A 23 10.38 -3.48 1.04
N ARG A 24 11.38 -2.60 1.02
CA ARG A 24 11.33 -1.29 1.67
C ARG A 24 11.59 -0.19 0.65
N ILE A 25 10.69 0.75 0.58
CA ILE A 25 10.79 1.91 -0.32
C ILE A 25 10.59 3.16 0.52
N SER A 26 11.56 4.07 0.51
CA SER A 26 11.37 5.35 1.20
C SER A 26 10.46 6.25 0.39
N GLU A 27 10.78 6.49 -0.88
CA GLU A 27 9.96 7.36 -1.73
C GLU A 27 9.78 6.79 -3.14
N SER A 28 8.56 6.93 -3.69
CA SER A 28 8.32 6.68 -5.11
C SER A 28 7.20 7.51 -5.71
N GLN A 29 7.45 8.09 -6.88
CA GLN A 29 6.41 8.80 -7.63
C GLN A 29 5.39 7.83 -8.24
N ASN A 30 5.85 6.78 -8.92
CA ASN A 30 4.99 5.75 -9.51
C ASN A 30 5.51 4.34 -9.20
N LEU A 31 4.74 3.62 -8.39
CA LEU A 31 5.09 2.28 -7.93
C LEU A 31 4.02 1.27 -8.31
N ARG A 32 4.45 0.19 -8.97
CA ARG A 32 3.61 -0.98 -9.24
C ARG A 32 4.28 -2.24 -8.70
N ILE A 33 3.55 -2.97 -7.86
CA ILE A 33 3.99 -4.21 -7.26
C ILE A 33 2.93 -5.27 -7.57
N SER A 34 3.35 -6.40 -8.14
CA SER A 34 2.40 -7.49 -8.38
C SER A 34 2.19 -8.26 -7.08
N GLU A 35 3.26 -8.73 -6.46
CA GLU A 35 3.19 -9.51 -5.22
C GLU A 35 4.30 -9.10 -4.24
N SER A 36 3.96 -9.06 -2.94
CA SER A 36 4.97 -9.00 -1.89
C SER A 36 4.51 -9.58 -0.55
N GLN A 37 5.35 -10.39 0.11
CA GLN A 37 5.04 -10.85 1.47
C GLN A 37 5.10 -9.71 2.49
N ASN A 38 6.20 -8.95 2.52
CA ASN A 38 6.40 -7.86 3.47
C ASN A 38 6.79 -6.57 2.74
N LEU A 39 5.87 -5.61 2.73
CA LEU A 39 6.03 -4.35 2.03
C LEU A 39 5.92 -3.17 2.99
N ARG A 40 6.95 -2.33 3.00
CA ARG A 40 6.96 -1.04 3.72
C ARG A 40 7.26 0.09 2.76
N ILE A 41 6.38 1.08 2.74
CA ILE A 41 6.50 2.27 1.91
C ILE A 41 6.34 3.49 2.82
N SER A 42 7.31 4.40 2.82
CA SER A 42 7.14 5.66 3.56
C SER A 42 6.23 6.60 2.78
N GLU A 43 6.60 6.93 1.54
CA GLU A 43 5.82 7.86 0.70
C GLU A 43 5.64 7.34 -0.72
N SER A 44 4.43 7.53 -1.27
CA SER A 44 4.22 7.39 -2.71
C SER A 44 3.10 8.24 -3.27
N GLN A 45 3.35 8.88 -4.41
CA GLN A 45 2.32 9.64 -5.14
C GLN A 45 1.28 8.71 -5.78
N ASN A 46 1.72 7.69 -6.51
CA ASN A 46 0.85 6.70 -7.16
C ASN A 46 1.32 5.28 -6.88
N LEU A 47 0.53 4.55 -6.09
CA LEU A 47 0.83 3.20 -5.66
C LEU A 47 -0.25 2.22 -6.11
N ARG A 48 0.18 1.17 -6.82
CA ARG A 48 -0.66 0.02 -7.18
C ARG A 48 -0.04 -1.27 -6.71
N ILE A 49 -0.79 -2.04 -5.92
CA ILE A 49 -0.38 -3.33 -5.38
C ILE A 49 -1.47 -4.34 -5.75
N SER A 50 -1.07 -5.47 -6.36
CA SER A 50 -2.05 -6.52 -6.66
C SER A 50 -2.27 -7.36 -5.41
N GLU A 51 -1.22 -7.90 -4.82
CA GLU A 51 -1.30 -8.75 -3.63
C GLU A 51 -0.20 -8.43 -2.61
N SER A 52 -0.55 -8.45 -1.32
CA SER A 52 0.46 -8.45 -0.25
C SER A 52 -0.01 -9.08 1.05
N GLN A 53 0.83 -9.89 1.69
CA GLN A 53 0.51 -10.44 3.02
C GLN A 53 0.55 -9.35 4.10
N ASN A 54 1.65 -8.61 4.21
CA ASN A 54 1.83 -7.56 5.21
C ASN A 54 2.25 -6.25 4.54
N LEU A 55 1.34 -5.28 4.55
CA LEU A 55 1.52 -3.99 3.91
C LEU A 55 1.42 -2.86 4.92
N ARG A 56 2.49 -2.04 4.98
CA ARG A 56 2.51 -0.80 5.75
C ARG A 56 2.89 0.38 4.88
N ILE A 57 2.01 1.38 4.85
CA ILE A 57 2.17 2.62 4.09
C ILE A 57 2.05 3.78 5.06
N SER A 58 3.04 4.67 5.10
CA SER A 58 2.91 5.88 5.91
C SER A 58 2.05 6.91 5.19
N GLU A 59 2.39 7.27 3.96
CA GLU A 59 1.65 8.28 3.19
C GLU A 59 1.48 7.86 1.72
N SER A 60 0.28 8.09 1.18
CA SER A 60 0.08 8.03 -0.27
C SER A 60 -1.03 8.93 -0.80
N GLN A 61 -0.77 9.61 -1.91
CA GLN A 61 -1.79 10.42 -2.59
C GLN A 61 -2.83 9.54 -3.30
N ASN A 62 -2.40 8.56 -4.08
CA ASN A 62 -3.29 7.64 -4.79
C ASN A 62 -2.88 6.18 -4.55
N LEU A 63 -3.68 5.48 -3.75
CA LEU A 63 -3.44 4.11 -3.37
C LEU A 63 -4.52 3.17 -3.93
N ARG A 64 -4.08 2.14 -4.66
CA ARG A 64 -4.93 1.03 -5.11
C ARG A 64 -4.34 -0.31 -4.70
N ILE A 65 -5.12 -1.09 -3.96
CA ILE A 65 -4.75 -2.42 -3.49
C ILE A 65 -5.86 -3.39 -3.90
N SER A 66 -5.50 -4.48 -4.57
CA SER A 66 -6.50 -5.50 -4.92
C SER A 66 -6.74 -6.39 -3.71
N GLU A 67 -5.69 -7.00 -3.16
CA GLU A 67 -5.79 -7.90 -2.01
C GLU A 67 -4.67 -7.65 -0.99
N SER A 68 -5.01 -7.72 0.30
CA SER A 68 -4.00 -7.83 1.36
C SER A 68 -4.49 -8.52 2.63
N GLN A 69 -3.70 -9.41 3.23
CA GLN A 69 -4.07 -9.99 4.52
C GLN A 69 -4.04 -8.95 5.65
N ASN A 70 -2.93 -8.22 5.81
CA ASN A 70 -2.76 -7.21 6.84
C ASN A 70 -2.33 -5.88 6.23
N LEU A 71 -3.21 -4.89 6.30
CA LEU A 71 -3.01 -3.57 5.72
C LEU A 71 -3.08 -2.48 6.79
N ARG A 72 -2.00 -1.70 6.91
CA ARG A 72 -1.94 -0.49 7.73
C ARG A 72 -1.54 0.71 6.90
N ILE A 73 -2.40 1.72 6.90
CA ILE A 73 -2.19 3.00 6.21
C ILE A 73 -2.27 4.11 7.26
N SER A 74 -1.24 4.95 7.36
CA SER A 74 -1.33 6.12 8.24
C SER A 74 -2.11 7.23 7.56
N GLU A 75 -1.75 7.63 6.34
CA GLU A 75 -2.44 8.70 5.62
C GLU A 75 -2.64 8.35 4.14
N SER A 76 -3.83 8.65 3.62
CA SER A 76 -4.03 8.65 2.16
C SER A 76 -5.10 9.62 1.68
N GLN A 77 -4.80 10.35 0.61
CA GLN A 77 -5.76 11.25 -0.02
C GLN A 77 -6.87 10.46 -0.74
N ASN A 78 -6.50 9.51 -1.60
CA ASN A 78 -7.41 8.65 -2.34
C ASN A 78 -7.04 7.17 -2.19
N LEU A 79 -7.92 6.41 -1.54
CA LEU A 79 -7.73 5.00 -1.27
C LEU A 79 -8.79 4.13 -1.94
N ARG A 80 -8.34 3.05 -2.60
CA ARG A 80 -9.21 1.97 -3.09
C ARG A 80 -8.64 0.61 -2.69
N ILE A 81 -9.41 -0.17 -1.94
CA ILE A 81 -9.05 -1.52 -1.51
C ILE A 81 -10.18 -2.47 -1.88
N SER A 82 -9.87 -3.54 -2.61
CA SER A 82 -10.90 -4.49 -3.04
C SER A 82 -11.17 -5.57 -2.00
N GLU A 83 -10.11 -6.10 -1.37
CA GLU A 83 -10.19 -7.10 -0.32
C GLU A 83 -9.08 -6.95 0.71
N SER A 84 -9.41 -7.11 1.99
CA SER A 84 -8.42 -7.27 3.05
C SER A 84 -8.94 -7.98 4.29
N GLN A 85 -8.19 -8.92 4.87
CA GLN A 85 -8.61 -9.54 6.14
C GLN A 85 -8.60 -8.52 7.28
N ASN A 86 -7.49 -7.80 7.45
CA ASN A 86 -7.30 -6.80 8.51
C ASN A 86 -6.89 -5.46 7.93
N LEU A 87 -7.78 -4.47 7.98
CA LEU A 87 -7.55 -3.12 7.48
C LEU A 87 -7.57 -2.08 8.61
N ARG A 88 -6.48 -1.32 8.73
CA ARG A 88 -6.39 -0.14 9.59
C ARG A 88 -5.99 1.09 8.79
N ILE A 89 -6.80 2.13 8.90
CA ILE A 89 -6.55 3.45 8.29
C ILE A 89 -6.55 4.48 9.40
N SER A 90 -5.44 5.22 9.59
CA SER A 90 -5.46 6.33 10.53
C SER A 90 -6.22 7.51 9.93
N GLU A 91 -5.83 7.98 8.74
CA GLU A 91 -6.43 9.13 8.07
C GLU A 91 -6.65 8.90 6.58
N SER A 92 -7.82 9.32 6.09
CA SER A 92 -8.06 9.42 4.65
C SER A 92 -9.14 10.44 4.30
N GLN A 93 -8.92 11.19 3.21
CA GLN A 93 -9.95 12.09 2.67
C GLN A 93 -11.02 11.32 1.91
N ASN A 94 -10.61 10.43 0.99
CA ASN A 94 -11.51 9.63 0.18
C ASN A 94 -11.08 8.16 0.21
N PHE A 95 -11.98 7.27 0.65
CA PHE A 95 -11.73 5.83 0.57
C PHE A 95 -12.91 5.05 0.01
N ARG A 96 -12.60 3.98 -0.72
CA ARG A 96 -13.54 2.92 -1.09
C ARG A 96 -12.92 1.60 -0.72
N VAL A 97 -13.56 0.87 0.19
CA VAL A 97 -13.07 -0.40 0.70
C VAL A 97 -14.18 -1.43 0.63
N SER A 98 -13.83 -2.64 0.20
CA SER A 98 -14.74 -3.79 0.15
C SER A 98 -14.03 -5.03 0.69
N GLY A 99 -14.79 -6.10 0.93
CA GLY A 99 -14.26 -7.42 1.25
C GLY A 99 -13.33 -7.44 2.46
N PHE A 100 -13.85 -7.18 3.66
CA PHE A 100 -13.04 -7.20 4.87
C PHE A 100 -13.65 -7.98 6.03
N GLN A 101 -12.77 -8.56 6.85
CA GLN A 101 -13.17 -9.22 8.10
C GLN A 101 -13.08 -8.23 9.26
N ASN A 102 -11.95 -7.52 9.38
CA ASN A 102 -11.71 -6.52 10.41
C ASN A 102 -11.34 -5.18 9.77
N PHE A 103 -12.11 -4.13 10.09
CA PHE A 103 -11.90 -2.78 9.56
C PHE A 103 -11.93 -1.74 10.69
N SER A 104 -10.93 -0.86 10.73
CA SER A 104 -10.90 0.29 11.64
C SER A 104 -10.41 1.55 10.94
N VAL A 105 -11.11 2.66 11.15
CA VAL A 105 -10.74 4.01 10.69
C VAL A 105 -10.86 5.00 11.86
N SER A 106 -9.86 5.85 12.06
CA SER A 106 -9.84 6.81 13.19
C SER A 106 -9.99 8.29 12.80
N GLY A 107 -9.61 8.68 11.58
CA GLY A 107 -9.57 10.06 11.12
C GLY A 107 -10.12 10.20 9.71
N PHE A 108 -11.44 10.17 9.60
CA PHE A 108 -12.12 10.44 8.34
C PHE A 108 -12.50 11.92 8.28
N GLN A 109 -11.92 12.67 7.35
CA GLN A 109 -12.33 14.04 7.05
C GLN A 109 -13.24 14.01 5.83
N ASN A 110 -14.55 14.07 6.04
CA ASN A 110 -15.52 14.37 4.98
C ASN A 110 -15.21 15.78 4.46
N SER A 111 -14.94 15.89 3.15
CA SER A 111 -15.14 17.13 2.39
C SER A 111 -16.42 17.00 1.58
#